data_AF-A0AAW0DNW9-F1
#
_entry.id   AF-A0AAW0DNW9-F1
#
_cell.length_a   1.000
_cell.length_b   1.000
_cell.length_c   1.000
_cell.angle_alpha   90.00
_cell.angle_beta   90.00
_cell.angle_gamma   90.00
#
_symmetry.space_group_name_H-M   'P 1'
#
loop_
_entity.id
_entity.type
_entity.pdbx_description
1 polymer ?
#
loop_
_entity_poly.entity_id
_entity_poly.type
_entity_poly.pdbx_seq_one_letter_code
_entity_poly.pdbx_strand_id
1 'polypeptide(L)'
;MADKFLQDAINFAHDITTNHTFHSVQPLMNFWAAYTPSNESGVGRMGEPKDTVYQLYRDGTELRGVWTATPQVGRDACASLGEQCDYPILLGNDPLYGGSGGIPTIITASPLNGPQILRHELGHSIIQIGEEYDGATTNGYFGINAAHGRPASSPPDPIPWAHWLTDPEAEPRIERNVMPLQQYAWALMNTTDPWATTFVSSGTFSRHLVRFSLSGLPSKDDLRLEVDGVDLNWEPRESIGLDRWLYDIYVDEPLSPGVHEVSFTLLNETLEGTAQMCSVEILEFGSEDE
;
A
#
# COMPACT_ATOMS: atom_id res chain seq x y z
N MET A 1 6.55 -16.42 -22.64
CA MET A 1 5.47 -15.82 -21.82
C MET A 1 5.00 -16.79 -20.73
N ALA A 2 4.66 -18.04 -21.06
CA ALA A 2 4.33 -19.07 -20.07
C ALA A 2 5.42 -19.27 -19.00
N ASP A 3 6.69 -19.39 -19.39
CA ASP A 3 7.80 -19.57 -18.43
C ASP A 3 7.94 -18.39 -17.45
N LYS A 4 7.79 -17.15 -17.96
CA LYS A 4 7.80 -15.95 -17.12
C LYS A 4 6.64 -15.99 -16.11
N PHE A 5 5.43 -16.28 -16.57
CA PHE A 5 4.26 -16.39 -15.69
C PHE A 5 4.47 -17.44 -14.60
N LEU A 6 4.97 -18.62 -14.95
CA LEU A 6 5.23 -19.68 -13.98
C LEU A 6 6.31 -19.26 -12.98
N GLN A 7 7.37 -18.58 -13.45
CA GLN A 7 8.41 -18.06 -12.57
C GLN A 7 7.86 -17.01 -11.59
N ASP A 8 7.07 -16.06 -12.09
CA ASP A 8 6.42 -15.05 -11.24
C ASP A 8 5.52 -15.72 -10.21
N ALA A 9 4.65 -16.65 -10.64
CA ALA A 9 3.75 -17.39 -9.75
C ALA A 9 4.51 -18.20 -8.68
N ILE A 10 5.61 -18.86 -9.03
CA ILE A 10 6.48 -19.57 -8.09
C ILE A 10 7.09 -18.59 -7.08
N ASN A 11 7.59 -17.44 -7.54
CA ASN A 11 8.17 -16.43 -6.66
C ASN A 11 7.14 -15.93 -5.65
N PHE A 12 5.91 -15.65 -6.09
CA PHE A 12 4.82 -15.23 -5.20
C PHE A 12 4.46 -16.31 -4.18
N ALA A 13 4.24 -17.54 -4.64
CA ALA A 13 3.91 -18.67 -3.76
C ALA A 13 5.02 -18.92 -2.73
N HIS A 14 6.29 -18.81 -3.13
CA HIS A 14 7.42 -18.93 -2.22
C HIS A 14 7.47 -17.77 -1.23
N ASP A 15 7.35 -16.52 -1.67
CA ASP A 15 7.44 -15.35 -0.79
C ASP A 15 6.37 -15.36 0.31
N ILE A 16 5.11 -15.65 -0.05
CA ILE A 16 4.03 -15.66 0.94
C ILE A 16 4.14 -16.83 1.92
N THR A 17 4.65 -18.00 1.50
CA THR A 17 4.75 -19.19 2.35
C THR A 17 6.04 -19.28 3.16
N THR A 18 7.11 -18.60 2.74
CA THR A 18 8.37 -18.58 3.48
C THR A 18 8.48 -17.39 4.43
N ASN A 19 7.71 -16.33 4.20
CA ASN A 19 7.63 -15.20 5.12
C ASN A 19 6.69 -15.48 6.30
N HIS A 20 6.87 -14.74 7.40
CA HIS A 20 6.20 -14.95 8.69
C HIS A 20 4.67 -15.02 8.62
N THR A 21 4.03 -14.28 7.70
CA THR A 21 2.57 -14.13 7.64
C THR A 21 1.81 -15.45 7.43
N PHE A 22 2.21 -16.27 6.45
CA PHE A 22 1.55 -17.56 6.18
C PHE A 22 2.44 -18.77 6.44
N HIS A 23 3.66 -18.57 6.96
CA HIS A 23 4.60 -19.66 7.24
C HIS A 23 4.01 -20.76 8.12
N SER A 24 3.36 -20.40 9.23
CA SER A 24 2.81 -21.37 10.19
C SER A 24 1.65 -22.21 9.62
N VAL A 25 1.00 -21.71 8.57
CA VAL A 25 -0.13 -22.37 7.91
C VAL A 25 0.22 -22.91 6.52
N GLN A 26 1.49 -22.84 6.10
CA GLN A 26 1.95 -23.36 4.81
C GLN A 26 1.43 -24.78 4.52
N PRO A 27 1.45 -25.76 5.46
CA PRO A 27 0.98 -27.12 5.17
C PRO A 27 -0.52 -27.22 4.81
N LEU A 28 -1.29 -26.16 5.04
CA LEU A 28 -2.72 -26.07 4.74
C LEU A 28 -3.00 -25.39 3.38
N MET A 29 -1.97 -24.90 2.69
CA MET A 29 -2.13 -24.12 1.46
C MET A 29 -1.68 -24.91 0.23
N ASN A 30 -2.44 -24.79 -0.85
CA ASN A 30 -2.07 -25.28 -2.17
C ASN A 30 -2.07 -24.11 -3.17
N PHE A 31 -1.01 -23.99 -3.96
CA PHE A 31 -0.90 -22.98 -5.02
C PHE A 31 -0.87 -23.66 -6.38
N TRP A 32 -1.81 -23.28 -7.24
CA TRP A 32 -1.91 -23.78 -8.61
C TRP A 32 -1.72 -22.62 -9.59
N ALA A 33 -0.74 -22.73 -10.48
CA ALA A 33 -0.49 -21.73 -11.52
C ALA A 33 -1.17 -22.15 -12.83
N ALA A 34 -2.27 -21.48 -13.19
CA ALA A 34 -2.99 -21.71 -14.43
C ALA A 34 -2.65 -20.63 -15.47
N TYR A 35 -1.77 -20.94 -16.41
CA TYR A 35 -1.42 -20.00 -17.49
C TYR A 35 -2.56 -19.89 -18.50
N THR A 36 -3.04 -18.66 -18.73
CA THR A 36 -4.00 -18.36 -19.78
C THR A 36 -3.40 -17.33 -20.76
N PRO A 37 -3.18 -17.69 -22.04
CA PRO A 37 -2.59 -16.77 -23.00
C PRO A 37 -3.52 -15.60 -23.31
N SER A 38 -2.96 -14.39 -23.42
CA SER A 38 -3.65 -13.17 -23.85
C SER A 38 -3.12 -12.70 -25.20
N ASN A 39 -3.95 -11.95 -25.96
CA ASN A 39 -3.56 -11.42 -27.27
C ASN A 39 -2.57 -10.26 -27.13
N GLU A 40 -2.74 -9.44 -26.09
CA GLU A 40 -1.83 -8.35 -25.74
C GLU A 40 -1.07 -8.63 -24.44
N SER A 41 0.04 -7.92 -24.25
CA SER A 41 0.86 -8.00 -23.03
C SER A 41 0.64 -6.79 -22.12
N GLY A 42 0.53 -7.06 -20.83
CA GLY A 42 0.51 -6.08 -19.76
C GLY A 42 -0.88 -5.71 -19.27
N VAL A 43 -0.92 -4.68 -18.43
CA VAL A 43 -2.15 -4.13 -17.85
C VAL A 43 -2.52 -2.85 -18.61
N GLY A 44 -3.83 -2.62 -18.78
CA GLY A 44 -4.39 -1.40 -19.35
C GLY A 44 -4.21 -0.17 -18.46
N ARG A 45 -4.50 1.02 -19.00
CA ARG A 45 -4.35 2.31 -18.30
C ARG A 45 -5.44 3.26 -18.75
N MET A 46 -5.66 4.33 -17.98
CA MET A 46 -6.66 5.35 -18.28
C MET A 46 -8.09 4.80 -18.38
N GLY A 47 -8.42 3.79 -17.57
CA GLY A 47 -9.72 3.12 -17.58
C GLY A 47 -9.90 2.11 -18.71
N GLU A 48 -8.92 1.98 -19.61
CA GLU A 48 -9.04 1.15 -20.81
C GLU A 48 -8.21 -0.14 -20.65
N PRO A 49 -8.86 -1.32 -20.53
CA PRO A 49 -8.16 -2.60 -20.55
C PRO A 49 -7.60 -2.92 -21.93
N LYS A 50 -6.49 -3.66 -21.94
CA LYS A 50 -5.96 -4.30 -23.15
C LYS A 50 -6.74 -5.56 -23.50
N ASP A 51 -6.60 -6.04 -24.73
CA ASP A 51 -7.12 -7.34 -25.21
C ASP A 51 -6.38 -8.51 -24.52
N THR A 52 -6.79 -8.73 -23.28
CA THR A 52 -6.27 -9.74 -22.36
C THR A 52 -7.44 -10.48 -21.74
N VAL A 53 -7.24 -11.74 -21.36
CA VAL A 53 -8.34 -12.61 -20.88
C VAL A 53 -9.10 -11.99 -19.70
N TYR A 54 -8.36 -11.41 -18.76
CA TYR A 54 -8.91 -10.85 -17.54
C TYR A 54 -9.10 -9.33 -17.58
N GLN A 55 -8.80 -8.69 -18.73
CA GLN A 55 -9.00 -7.26 -18.97
C GLN A 55 -8.60 -6.39 -17.76
N LEU A 56 -7.36 -6.57 -17.29
CA LEU A 56 -6.83 -5.81 -16.15
C LEU A 56 -6.47 -4.38 -16.59
N TYR A 57 -6.76 -3.39 -15.75
CA TYR A 57 -6.46 -1.98 -16.04
C TYR A 57 -6.26 -1.12 -14.79
N ARG A 58 -5.68 0.07 -14.98
CA ARG A 58 -5.65 1.18 -14.00
C ARG A 58 -6.55 2.32 -14.48
N ASP A 59 -7.19 3.02 -13.57
CA ASP A 59 -8.05 4.16 -13.91
C ASP A 59 -7.25 5.34 -14.50
N GLY A 60 -6.01 5.51 -14.08
CA GLY A 60 -5.12 6.56 -14.58
C GLY A 60 -3.66 6.12 -14.63
N THR A 61 -2.78 7.02 -14.21
CA THR A 61 -1.32 6.80 -14.17
C THR A 61 -0.84 6.24 -12.83
N GLU A 62 -1.74 6.21 -11.84
CA GLU A 62 -1.45 5.89 -10.45
C GLU A 62 -0.97 4.44 -10.29
N LEU A 63 0.18 4.27 -9.64
CA LEU A 63 0.59 2.95 -9.16
C LEU A 63 -0.17 2.60 -7.86
N ARG A 64 -1.46 2.28 -8.00
CA ARG A 64 -2.39 1.96 -6.91
C ARG A 64 -3.32 0.79 -7.26
N GLY A 65 -4.59 1.06 -7.53
CA GLY A 65 -5.60 0.05 -7.80
C GLY A 65 -5.42 -0.56 -9.19
N VAL A 66 -5.49 -1.87 -9.27
CA VAL A 66 -5.64 -2.59 -10.55
C VAL A 66 -6.98 -3.29 -10.54
N TRP A 67 -7.80 -2.96 -11.53
CA TRP A 67 -9.16 -3.45 -11.68
C TRP A 67 -9.26 -4.45 -12.82
N THR A 68 -10.37 -5.17 -12.88
CA THR A 68 -10.73 -6.08 -13.97
C THR A 68 -12.08 -5.70 -14.53
N ALA A 69 -12.20 -5.60 -15.86
CA ALA A 69 -13.50 -5.42 -16.51
C ALA A 69 -14.31 -6.74 -16.56
N THR A 70 -13.67 -7.87 -16.28
CA THR A 70 -14.27 -9.22 -16.39
C THR A 70 -14.03 -10.07 -15.13
N PRO A 71 -14.43 -9.60 -13.92
CA PRO A 71 -14.18 -10.33 -12.69
C PRO A 71 -14.82 -11.73 -12.67
N GLN A 72 -15.92 -11.91 -13.40
CA GLN A 72 -16.58 -13.20 -13.52
C GLN A 72 -15.72 -14.24 -14.25
N VAL A 73 -14.89 -13.85 -15.22
CA VAL A 73 -14.01 -14.77 -15.95
C VAL A 73 -12.98 -15.41 -15.02
N GLY A 74 -12.40 -14.63 -14.11
CA GLY A 74 -11.48 -15.15 -13.08
C GLY A 74 -12.18 -16.09 -12.09
N ARG A 75 -13.41 -15.76 -11.67
CA ARG A 75 -14.22 -16.61 -10.79
C ARG A 75 -14.62 -17.92 -11.45
N ASP A 76 -15.08 -17.87 -12.71
CA ASP A 76 -15.49 -19.04 -13.47
C ASP A 76 -14.29 -19.96 -13.76
N ALA A 77 -13.12 -19.38 -14.05
CA ALA A 77 -11.88 -20.15 -14.20
C ALA A 77 -11.54 -20.94 -12.92
N CYS A 78 -11.60 -20.30 -11.76
CA CYS A 78 -11.39 -20.96 -10.47
C CYS A 78 -12.46 -22.03 -10.21
N ALA A 79 -13.74 -21.70 -10.39
CA ALA A 79 -14.84 -22.65 -10.21
C ALA A 79 -14.74 -23.87 -11.14
N SER A 80 -14.20 -23.70 -12.35
CA SER A 80 -13.99 -24.80 -13.30
C SER A 80 -13.00 -25.87 -12.82
N LEU A 81 -12.18 -25.55 -11.81
CA LEU A 81 -11.25 -26.49 -11.17
C LEU A 81 -11.92 -27.33 -10.06
N GLY A 82 -13.20 -27.12 -9.78
CA GLY A 82 -13.94 -27.81 -8.73
C GLY A 82 -13.39 -27.46 -7.35
N GLU A 83 -13.15 -28.47 -6.52
CA GLU A 83 -12.62 -28.31 -5.16
C GLU A 83 -11.11 -27.96 -5.10
N GLN A 84 -10.47 -27.73 -6.25
CA GLN A 84 -9.03 -27.42 -6.31
C GLN A 84 -8.73 -25.92 -6.19
N CYS A 85 -9.73 -25.04 -6.27
CA CYS A 85 -9.54 -23.60 -6.21
C CYS A 85 -10.61 -22.94 -5.33
N ASP A 86 -10.16 -22.40 -4.19
CA ASP A 86 -11.01 -21.66 -3.26
C ASP A 86 -10.93 -20.13 -3.49
N TYR A 87 -9.73 -19.63 -3.81
CA TYR A 87 -9.44 -18.21 -3.90
C TYR A 87 -8.71 -17.87 -5.22
N PRO A 88 -9.40 -17.27 -6.21
CA PRO A 88 -8.76 -16.87 -7.45
C PRO A 88 -7.84 -15.66 -7.25
N ILE A 89 -6.60 -15.78 -7.72
CA ILE A 89 -5.63 -14.69 -7.80
C ILE A 89 -5.32 -14.41 -9.28
N LEU A 90 -5.54 -13.17 -9.72
CA LEU A 90 -5.19 -12.70 -11.05
C LEU A 90 -3.85 -11.98 -11.01
N LEU A 91 -2.87 -12.51 -11.74
CA LEU A 91 -1.53 -11.96 -11.84
C LEU A 91 -1.36 -11.17 -13.15
N GLY A 92 -1.32 -9.84 -13.04
CA GLY A 92 -1.07 -8.94 -14.16
C GLY A 92 0.40 -8.91 -14.57
N ASN A 93 0.69 -9.03 -15.87
CA ASN A 93 2.05 -8.95 -16.41
C ASN A 93 2.56 -7.49 -16.49
N ASP A 94 2.68 -6.85 -15.33
CA ASP A 94 3.19 -5.49 -15.16
C ASP A 94 4.20 -5.49 -14.01
N PRO A 95 5.42 -4.97 -14.19
CA PRO A 95 6.44 -4.99 -13.15
C PRO A 95 6.26 -3.90 -12.09
N LEU A 96 5.20 -3.08 -12.18
CA LEU A 96 4.96 -1.95 -11.29
C LEU A 96 3.82 -2.22 -10.32
N TYR A 97 3.88 -1.58 -9.16
CA TYR A 97 2.96 -1.64 -8.03
C TYR A 97 1.52 -1.56 -8.52
N GLY A 98 0.74 -2.50 -7.98
CA GLY A 98 -0.70 -2.43 -8.08
C GLY A 98 -1.37 -3.72 -7.66
N GLY A 99 -2.60 -3.56 -7.18
CA GLY A 99 -3.43 -4.67 -6.79
C GLY A 99 -4.81 -4.20 -6.38
N SER A 100 -5.66 -5.17 -6.05
CA SER A 100 -6.96 -4.93 -5.48
C SER A 100 -7.44 -6.18 -4.76
N GLY A 101 -8.01 -5.98 -3.58
CA GLY A 101 -8.62 -7.02 -2.77
C GLY A 101 -10.00 -7.44 -3.26
N GLY A 102 -10.50 -8.52 -2.66
CA GLY A 102 -11.79 -9.11 -3.02
C GLY A 102 -11.62 -10.38 -3.84
N ILE A 103 -12.72 -10.81 -4.49
CA ILE A 103 -12.78 -12.08 -5.22
C ILE A 103 -13.16 -11.81 -6.69
N PRO A 104 -12.18 -11.85 -7.62
CA PRO A 104 -10.80 -12.33 -7.44
C PRO A 104 -9.85 -11.31 -6.81
N THR A 105 -8.81 -11.80 -6.14
CA THR A 105 -7.67 -10.99 -5.69
C THR A 105 -6.82 -10.63 -6.90
N ILE A 106 -6.37 -9.38 -7.01
CA ILE A 106 -5.58 -8.90 -8.16
C ILE A 106 -4.24 -8.40 -7.67
N ILE A 107 -3.16 -8.81 -8.34
CA ILE A 107 -1.80 -8.30 -8.11
C ILE A 107 -1.07 -8.10 -9.43
N THR A 108 -0.05 -7.25 -9.44
CA THR A 108 0.91 -7.15 -10.54
C THR A 108 2.17 -7.96 -10.26
N ALA A 109 2.92 -8.27 -11.32
CA ALA A 109 4.23 -8.91 -11.25
C ALA A 109 5.36 -7.98 -10.75
N SER A 110 5.05 -7.03 -9.86
CA SER A 110 6.07 -6.21 -9.19
C SER A 110 6.94 -7.08 -8.29
N PRO A 111 8.27 -7.11 -8.49
CA PRO A 111 9.15 -8.01 -7.74
C PRO A 111 9.17 -7.75 -6.22
N LEU A 112 9.08 -6.48 -5.81
CA LEU A 112 9.19 -6.10 -4.39
C LEU A 112 7.82 -5.83 -3.76
N ASN A 113 6.91 -5.19 -4.49
CA ASN A 113 5.62 -4.81 -3.95
C ASN A 113 4.57 -5.90 -4.12
N GLY A 114 4.61 -6.65 -5.22
CA GLY A 114 3.60 -7.67 -5.52
C GLY A 114 3.39 -8.66 -4.36
N PRO A 115 4.45 -9.20 -3.72
CA PRO A 115 4.25 -10.15 -2.62
C PRO A 115 3.69 -9.50 -1.36
N GLN A 116 4.07 -8.26 -1.06
CA GLN A 116 3.48 -7.49 0.04
C GLN A 116 2.00 -7.21 -0.21
N ILE A 117 1.66 -6.76 -1.42
CA ILE A 117 0.28 -6.53 -1.85
C ILE A 117 -0.50 -7.84 -1.79
N LEU A 118 0.06 -8.96 -2.26
CA LEU A 118 -0.63 -10.26 -2.20
C LEU A 118 -0.99 -10.64 -0.75
N ARG A 119 -0.09 -10.42 0.21
CA ARG A 119 -0.39 -10.66 1.63
C ARG A 119 -1.53 -9.77 2.13
N HIS A 120 -1.48 -8.49 1.79
CA HIS A 120 -2.51 -7.51 2.12
C HIS A 120 -3.88 -7.95 1.59
N GLU A 121 -3.96 -8.22 0.29
CA GLU A 121 -5.24 -8.51 -0.37
C GLU A 121 -5.81 -9.88 -0.01
N LEU A 122 -4.97 -10.88 0.28
CA LEU A 122 -5.41 -12.16 0.81
C LEU A 122 -5.94 -12.04 2.25
N GLY A 123 -5.44 -11.07 3.03
CA GLY A 123 -6.03 -10.72 4.32
C GLY A 123 -7.52 -10.40 4.18
N HIS A 124 -7.87 -9.50 3.25
CA HIS A 124 -9.26 -9.18 2.97
C HIS A 124 -10.05 -10.36 2.42
N SER A 125 -9.43 -11.13 1.51
CA SER A 125 -10.14 -12.15 0.73
C SER A 125 -10.38 -13.46 1.49
N ILE A 126 -9.48 -13.84 2.39
CA ILE A 126 -9.52 -15.10 3.15
C ILE A 126 -10.00 -14.85 4.58
N ILE A 127 -9.43 -13.85 5.26
CA ILE A 127 -9.62 -13.65 6.72
C ILE A 127 -10.71 -12.60 7.00
N GLN A 128 -10.99 -11.72 6.03
CA GLN A 128 -11.93 -10.61 6.15
C GLN A 128 -11.49 -9.57 7.20
N ILE A 129 -10.19 -9.26 7.20
CA ILE A 129 -9.65 -8.12 7.96
C ILE A 129 -9.97 -6.80 7.25
N GLY A 130 -10.02 -5.72 8.01
CA GLY A 130 -10.13 -4.36 7.49
C GLY A 130 -8.81 -3.66 7.33
N GLU A 131 -8.86 -2.49 6.69
CA GLU A 131 -7.70 -1.62 6.57
C GLU A 131 -7.35 -0.98 7.92
N GLU A 132 -6.06 -0.87 8.25
CA GLU A 132 -5.57 -0.24 9.49
C GLU A 132 -4.95 1.15 9.27
N TYR A 133 -4.88 1.60 8.01
CA TYR A 133 -4.45 2.95 7.69
C TYR A 133 -5.64 3.91 7.63
N ASP A 134 -5.42 5.14 8.09
CA ASP A 134 -6.40 6.21 7.95
C ASP A 134 -6.65 6.55 6.48
N GLY A 135 -7.84 7.06 6.15
CA GLY A 135 -8.17 7.44 4.77
C GLY A 135 -8.59 6.28 3.85
N ALA A 136 -8.79 5.08 4.39
CA ALA A 136 -9.49 4.00 3.70
C ALA A 136 -10.90 4.47 3.28
N THR A 137 -11.18 4.51 1.97
CA THR A 137 -12.44 5.07 1.43
C THR A 137 -13.65 4.20 1.71
N THR A 138 -13.45 2.90 1.93
CA THR A 138 -14.48 1.91 2.25
C THR A 138 -13.85 0.83 3.12
N ASN A 139 -14.55 0.37 4.16
CA ASN A 139 -14.14 -0.78 4.97
C ASN A 139 -12.80 -0.60 5.72
N GLY A 140 -12.56 0.60 6.26
CA GLY A 140 -11.49 0.79 7.25
C GLY A 140 -11.90 0.25 8.62
N TYR A 141 -10.91 -0.20 9.40
CA TYR A 141 -11.03 -0.56 10.81
C TYR A 141 -12.21 -1.50 11.12
N PHE A 142 -12.29 -2.66 10.49
CA PHE A 142 -13.24 -3.73 10.83
C PHE A 142 -12.54 -5.09 10.88
N GLY A 143 -13.24 -6.12 11.34
CA GLY A 143 -12.70 -7.49 11.41
C GLY A 143 -11.89 -7.74 12.68
N ILE A 144 -11.14 -8.84 12.71
CA ILE A 144 -10.45 -9.28 13.93
C ILE A 144 -9.24 -8.41 14.31
N ASN A 145 -8.76 -7.61 13.35
CA ASN A 145 -7.66 -6.67 13.49
C ASN A 145 -8.11 -5.25 13.86
N ALA A 146 -9.40 -5.06 14.17
CA ALA A 146 -9.93 -3.78 14.64
C ALA A 146 -10.55 -3.93 16.03
N ALA A 147 -10.31 -2.92 16.87
CA ALA A 147 -11.00 -2.73 18.12
C ALA A 147 -11.92 -1.53 17.97
N HIS A 148 -13.19 -1.69 18.32
CA HIS A 148 -14.17 -0.62 18.21
C HIS A 148 -14.44 -0.01 19.57
N GLY A 149 -14.21 1.29 19.70
CA GLY A 149 -14.72 2.04 20.84
C GLY A 149 -16.25 2.09 20.79
N ARG A 150 -16.92 1.81 21.90
CA ARG A 150 -18.32 2.20 22.08
C ARG A 150 -18.41 3.66 22.54
N PRO A 151 -19.56 4.34 22.37
CA PRO A 151 -19.77 5.66 22.98
C PRO A 151 -19.39 5.64 24.46
N ALA A 152 -18.82 6.74 24.97
CA ALA A 152 -18.22 6.89 26.30
C ALA A 152 -19.08 6.45 27.50
N SER A 153 -20.36 6.16 27.28
CA SER A 153 -21.32 5.64 28.24
C SER A 153 -21.39 4.10 28.33
N SER A 154 -20.61 3.35 27.56
CA SER A 154 -20.56 1.88 27.60
C SER A 154 -19.15 1.39 27.96
N PRO A 155 -19.01 0.24 28.65
CA PRO A 155 -17.71 -0.39 28.77
C PRO A 155 -17.16 -0.70 27.36
N PRO A 156 -15.84 -0.51 27.13
CA PRO A 156 -15.23 -0.86 25.86
C PRO A 156 -15.46 -2.34 25.58
N ASP A 157 -15.68 -2.69 24.31
CA ASP A 157 -15.63 -4.10 23.93
C ASP A 157 -14.20 -4.60 24.19
N PRO A 158 -14.02 -5.87 24.63
CA PRO A 158 -12.68 -6.41 24.88
C PRO A 158 -11.81 -6.29 23.62
N ILE A 159 -10.60 -5.76 23.76
CA ILE A 159 -9.65 -5.69 22.65
C ILE A 159 -9.32 -7.12 22.20
N PRO A 160 -9.56 -7.50 20.92
CA PRO A 160 -9.45 -8.89 20.49
C PRO A 160 -8.07 -9.52 20.72
N TRP A 161 -7.02 -8.68 20.70
CA TRP A 161 -5.63 -9.06 20.89
C TRP A 161 -5.07 -8.72 22.29
N ALA A 162 -5.92 -8.46 23.29
CA ALA A 162 -5.48 -8.10 24.64
C ALA A 162 -4.50 -9.13 25.25
N HIS A 163 -4.69 -10.40 24.95
CA HIS A 163 -3.82 -11.50 25.40
C HIS A 163 -2.39 -11.48 24.83
N TRP A 164 -2.12 -10.65 23.82
CA TRP A 164 -0.77 -10.42 23.27
C TRP A 164 -0.10 -9.16 23.84
N LEU A 165 -0.80 -8.38 24.65
CA LEU A 165 -0.21 -7.22 25.32
C LEU A 165 0.76 -7.67 26.42
N THR A 166 1.73 -6.81 26.73
CA THR A 166 2.72 -7.06 27.79
C THR A 166 2.07 -7.31 29.14
N ASP A 167 0.95 -6.63 29.42
CA ASP A 167 0.07 -6.86 30.58
C ASP A 167 -1.38 -7.06 30.10
N PRO A 168 -1.81 -8.31 29.81
CA PRO A 168 -3.15 -8.60 29.29
C PRO A 168 -4.31 -8.23 30.22
N GLU A 169 -4.04 -8.09 31.52
CA GLU A 169 -5.05 -7.79 32.54
C GLU A 169 -5.17 -6.28 32.81
N ALA A 170 -4.20 -5.50 32.34
CA ALA A 170 -4.24 -4.04 32.44
C ALA A 170 -5.11 -3.43 31.33
N GLU A 171 -5.83 -2.36 31.68
CA GLU A 171 -6.49 -1.52 30.69
C GLU A 171 -5.43 -0.94 29.73
N PRO A 172 -5.58 -1.14 28.40
CA PRO A 172 -4.58 -0.68 27.46
C PRO A 172 -4.46 0.85 27.46
N ARG A 173 -3.22 1.33 27.46
CA ARG A 173 -2.95 2.76 27.40
C ARG A 173 -3.30 3.29 26.01
N ILE A 174 -3.99 4.42 25.96
CA ILE A 174 -4.24 5.16 24.73
C ILE A 174 -3.02 6.05 24.49
N GLU A 175 -2.35 5.86 23.36
CA GLU A 175 -1.24 6.70 22.92
C GLU A 175 -1.78 7.93 22.19
N ARG A 176 -1.20 9.10 22.48
CA ARG A 176 -1.62 10.34 21.84
C ARG A 176 -0.99 10.49 20.45
N ASN A 177 -1.79 10.61 19.40
CA ASN A 177 -1.33 10.98 18.05
C ASN A 177 -2.32 11.90 17.31
N VAL A 178 -1.86 12.52 16.23
CA VAL A 178 -2.71 13.21 15.25
C VAL A 178 -2.07 13.13 13.87
N MET A 179 -2.87 13.27 12.82
CA MET A 179 -2.40 13.33 11.43
C MET A 179 -2.84 14.66 10.80
N PRO A 180 -2.05 15.75 10.95
CA PRO A 180 -2.44 17.07 10.44
C PRO A 180 -2.53 17.16 8.92
N LEU A 181 -1.85 16.26 8.22
CA LEU A 181 -1.90 16.15 6.76
C LEU A 181 -2.10 14.70 6.37
N GLN A 182 -3.09 14.45 5.52
CA GLN A 182 -3.19 13.24 4.72
C GLN A 182 -3.64 13.62 3.31
N GLN A 183 -2.81 13.32 2.31
CA GLN A 183 -3.09 13.68 0.94
C GLN A 183 -2.62 12.62 -0.04
N TYR A 184 -3.54 12.14 -0.87
CA TYR A 184 -3.27 11.28 -2.02
C TYR A 184 -3.18 12.16 -3.28
N ALA A 185 -1.98 12.63 -3.58
CA ALA A 185 -1.73 13.64 -4.60
C ALA A 185 -1.86 13.11 -6.03
N TRP A 186 -1.30 11.92 -6.29
CA TRP A 186 -1.23 11.32 -7.63
C TRP A 186 -0.73 12.28 -8.72
N ALA A 187 0.18 13.18 -8.35
CA ALA A 187 0.58 14.30 -9.18
C ALA A 187 1.86 13.96 -9.95
N LEU A 188 1.81 14.03 -11.29
CA LEU A 188 3.01 14.02 -12.10
C LEU A 188 3.84 15.25 -11.79
N MET A 189 5.12 15.04 -11.54
CA MET A 189 6.05 16.09 -11.15
C MET A 189 6.69 16.72 -12.37
N ASN A 190 7.06 17.99 -12.24
CA ASN A 190 7.89 18.70 -13.21
C ASN A 190 8.95 19.53 -12.47
N THR A 191 9.98 19.96 -13.20
CA THR A 191 11.13 20.69 -12.65
C THR A 191 10.90 22.19 -12.49
N THR A 192 9.81 22.72 -13.07
CA THR A 192 9.48 24.15 -13.03
C THR A 192 8.73 24.52 -11.77
N ASP A 193 7.78 23.67 -11.36
CA ASP A 193 6.90 23.90 -10.22
C ASP A 193 6.98 22.71 -9.24
N PRO A 194 7.51 22.92 -8.02
CA PRO A 194 7.47 21.90 -6.97
C PRO A 194 6.03 21.52 -6.62
N TRP A 195 5.82 20.25 -6.26
CA TRP A 195 4.59 19.89 -5.59
C TRP A 195 4.71 20.30 -4.12
N ALA A 196 3.82 21.16 -3.63
CA ALA A 196 3.84 21.63 -2.26
C ALA A 196 2.42 21.71 -1.68
N THR A 197 2.31 21.52 -0.37
CA THR A 197 1.05 21.69 0.37
C THR A 197 1.35 22.15 1.79
N THR A 198 0.33 22.68 2.47
CA THR A 198 0.46 23.19 3.84
C THR A 198 -0.39 22.39 4.81
N PHE A 199 0.04 22.41 6.07
CA PHE A 199 -0.68 21.78 7.18
C PHE A 199 -0.48 22.59 8.47
N VAL A 200 -1.28 22.33 9.48
CA VAL A 200 -1.25 23.09 10.75
C VAL A 200 -0.87 22.17 11.89
N SER A 201 0.26 22.45 12.56
CA SER A 201 0.62 21.78 13.80
C SER A 201 0.13 22.59 15.00
N SER A 202 -0.33 21.87 16.03
CA SER A 202 -0.63 22.47 17.33
C SER A 202 0.63 22.84 18.13
N GLY A 203 1.78 22.25 17.79
CA GLY A 203 3.03 22.34 18.54
C GLY A 203 2.99 21.69 19.92
N THR A 204 2.04 20.77 20.16
CA THR A 204 1.84 20.10 21.46
C THR A 204 2.25 18.64 21.49
N PHE A 205 2.81 18.14 20.38
CA PHE A 205 3.31 16.78 20.25
C PHE A 205 4.84 16.79 20.36
N SER A 206 5.45 15.65 20.69
CA SER A 206 6.88 15.57 21.00
C SER A 206 7.75 15.23 19.79
N ARG A 207 7.19 14.55 18.81
CA ARG A 207 7.89 14.03 17.63
C ARG A 207 6.93 13.89 16.46
N HIS A 208 7.46 13.79 15.24
CA HIS A 208 6.65 13.62 14.05
C HIS A 208 7.23 12.63 13.04
N LEU A 209 6.39 12.17 12.13
CA LEU A 209 6.71 11.30 11.02
C LEU A 209 6.24 11.98 9.73
N VAL A 210 7.15 12.10 8.78
CA VAL A 210 6.83 12.43 7.39
C VAL A 210 6.76 11.12 6.62
N ARG A 211 5.54 10.66 6.35
CA ARG A 211 5.29 9.46 5.55
C ARG A 211 4.84 9.86 4.16
N PHE A 212 5.39 9.24 3.13
CA PHE A 212 5.05 9.59 1.76
C PHE A 212 5.26 8.42 0.81
N SER A 213 4.70 8.50 -0.38
CA SER A 213 5.01 7.55 -1.44
C SER A 213 5.29 8.22 -2.75
N LEU A 214 6.25 7.63 -3.47
CA LEU A 214 6.79 8.14 -4.72
C LEU A 214 6.90 7.01 -5.72
N SER A 215 6.77 7.32 -7.01
CA SER A 215 7.13 6.41 -8.11
C SER A 215 7.92 7.14 -9.19
N GLY A 216 8.72 6.39 -9.96
CA GLY A 216 9.50 6.96 -11.06
C GLY A 216 10.70 7.79 -10.62
N LEU A 217 11.19 7.60 -9.39
CA LEU A 217 12.30 8.36 -8.78
C LEU A 217 13.39 7.39 -8.28
N PRO A 218 14.26 6.88 -9.18
CA PRO A 218 15.24 5.83 -8.84
C PRO A 218 16.49 6.34 -8.12
N SER A 219 16.80 7.64 -8.18
CA SER A 219 18.02 8.22 -7.62
C SER A 219 17.73 9.29 -6.58
N LYS A 220 18.62 9.43 -5.60
CA LYS A 220 18.59 10.48 -4.59
C LYS A 220 18.66 11.88 -5.22
N ASP A 221 19.41 12.00 -6.31
CA ASP A 221 19.60 13.26 -7.01
C ASP A 221 18.37 13.66 -7.86
N ASP A 222 17.33 12.82 -7.93
CA ASP A 222 16.13 13.11 -8.72
C ASP A 222 15.15 14.03 -7.98
N LEU A 223 15.19 14.08 -6.65
CA LEU A 223 14.19 14.76 -5.83
C LEU A 223 14.82 15.45 -4.62
N ARG A 224 14.33 16.65 -4.30
CA ARG A 224 14.51 17.27 -2.98
C ARG A 224 13.19 17.28 -2.21
N LEU A 225 13.19 16.79 -0.97
CA LEU A 225 12.05 16.80 -0.05
C LEU A 225 12.33 17.75 1.10
N GLU A 226 11.49 18.75 1.29
CA GLU A 226 11.68 19.77 2.32
C GLU A 226 10.44 19.89 3.22
N VAL A 227 10.68 20.16 4.51
CA VAL A 227 9.67 20.67 5.45
C VAL A 227 10.17 22.01 5.97
N ASP A 228 9.38 23.06 5.76
CA ASP A 228 9.75 24.47 6.07
C ASP A 228 11.11 24.89 5.50
N GLY A 229 11.45 24.39 4.32
CA GLY A 229 12.73 24.66 3.65
C GLY A 229 13.94 23.90 4.22
N VAL A 230 13.72 22.98 5.16
CA VAL A 230 14.74 22.05 5.65
C VAL A 230 14.67 20.78 4.82
N ASP A 231 15.76 20.47 4.11
CA ASP A 231 15.90 19.23 3.34
C ASP A 231 15.96 18.03 4.28
N LEU A 232 15.03 17.10 4.09
CA LEU A 232 14.96 15.86 4.87
C LEU A 232 15.95 14.78 4.37
N ASN A 233 16.72 15.09 3.31
CA ASN A 233 17.76 14.23 2.76
C ASN A 233 17.23 12.81 2.46
N TRP A 234 16.06 12.74 1.82
CA TRP A 234 15.44 11.49 1.41
C TRP A 234 16.40 10.64 0.57
N GLU A 235 16.32 9.32 0.75
CA GLU A 235 17.09 8.35 -0.03
C GLU A 235 16.13 7.31 -0.65
N PRO A 236 16.23 7.04 -1.97
CA PRO A 236 15.42 6.02 -2.60
C PRO A 236 15.88 4.64 -2.16
N ARG A 237 14.94 3.71 -2.14
CA ARG A 237 15.28 2.29 -2.05
C ARG A 237 15.87 1.85 -3.39
N GLU A 238 17.19 1.71 -3.50
CA GLU A 238 17.87 1.39 -4.78
C GLU A 238 17.23 0.25 -5.58
N SER A 239 16.78 -0.81 -4.90
CA SER A 239 16.18 -1.98 -5.54
C SER A 239 14.80 -1.73 -6.17
N ILE A 240 14.14 -0.60 -5.87
CA ILE A 240 12.77 -0.31 -6.34
C ILE A 240 12.73 0.25 -7.76
N GLY A 241 13.78 0.96 -8.17
CA GLY A 241 13.85 1.61 -9.48
C GLY A 241 12.68 2.58 -9.71
N LEU A 242 11.92 2.35 -10.78
CA LEU A 242 10.78 3.19 -11.17
C LEU A 242 9.47 2.83 -10.44
N ASP A 243 9.46 1.74 -9.68
CA ASP A 243 8.27 1.29 -8.99
C ASP A 243 7.91 2.21 -7.81
N ARG A 244 6.68 2.12 -7.31
CA ARG A 244 6.22 2.89 -6.15
C ARG A 244 6.82 2.33 -4.86
N TRP A 245 7.19 3.21 -3.95
CA TRP A 245 7.57 2.85 -2.59
C TRP A 245 6.96 3.79 -1.57
N LEU A 246 6.72 3.28 -0.35
CA LEU A 246 6.32 4.06 0.81
C LEU A 246 7.55 4.32 1.68
N TYR A 247 7.80 5.58 2.01
CA TYR A 247 8.93 6.05 2.80
C TYR A 247 8.43 6.65 4.11
N ASP A 248 9.20 6.43 5.16
CA ASP A 248 8.98 6.99 6.49
C ASP A 248 10.25 7.73 6.91
N ILE A 249 10.11 9.02 7.24
CA ILE A 249 11.17 9.81 7.87
C ILE A 249 10.70 10.19 9.27
N TYR A 250 11.26 9.50 10.26
CA TYR A 250 11.00 9.77 11.67
C TYR A 250 11.87 10.95 12.13
N VAL A 251 11.24 11.95 12.71
CA VAL A 251 11.90 13.14 13.25
C VAL A 251 11.58 13.22 14.74
N ASP A 252 12.59 13.01 15.57
CA ASP A 252 12.50 13.05 17.03
C ASP A 252 12.53 14.49 17.57
N GLU A 253 11.77 15.37 16.92
CA GLU A 253 11.63 16.78 17.27
C GLU A 253 10.17 17.21 17.07
N PRO A 254 9.67 18.11 17.93
CA PRO A 254 8.32 18.65 17.79
C PRO A 254 8.26 19.66 16.63
N LEU A 255 7.13 19.72 15.95
CA LEU A 255 6.83 20.85 15.07
C LEU A 255 6.44 22.08 15.90
N SER A 256 6.79 23.27 15.43
CA SER A 256 6.35 24.51 16.09
C SER A 256 4.83 24.70 15.95
N PRO A 257 4.16 25.46 16.85
CA PRO A 257 2.76 25.79 16.62
C PRO A 257 2.61 26.71 15.40
N GLY A 258 1.78 26.33 14.42
CA GLY A 258 1.52 27.17 13.25
C GLY A 258 1.30 26.41 11.95
N VAL A 259 1.37 27.17 10.85
CA VAL A 259 1.29 26.63 9.48
C VAL A 259 2.69 26.20 9.06
N HIS A 260 2.78 24.99 8.54
CA HIS A 260 3.97 24.37 7.97
C HIS A 260 3.77 24.09 6.49
N GLU A 261 4.86 24.01 5.75
CA GLU A 261 4.86 23.60 4.35
C GLU A 261 5.71 22.34 4.15
N VAL A 262 5.19 21.38 3.39
CA VAL A 262 5.96 20.26 2.86
C VAL A 262 6.03 20.39 1.35
N SER A 263 7.23 20.23 0.78
CA SER A 263 7.44 20.36 -0.66
C SER A 263 8.34 19.26 -1.23
N PHE A 264 8.04 18.90 -2.47
CA PHE A 264 8.68 17.85 -3.25
C PHE A 264 9.10 18.47 -4.59
N THR A 265 10.40 18.71 -4.75
CA THR A 265 10.98 19.37 -5.93
C THR A 265 11.67 18.36 -6.81
N LEU A 266 11.16 18.15 -8.03
CA LEU A 266 11.85 17.33 -9.04
C LEU A 266 13.10 18.07 -9.51
N LEU A 267 14.24 17.39 -9.47
CA LEU A 267 15.53 17.94 -9.88
C LEU A 267 15.97 17.44 -11.26
N ASN A 268 15.37 16.35 -11.74
CA ASN A 268 15.74 15.68 -12.98
C ASN A 268 14.63 15.79 -14.05
N GLU A 269 14.84 16.67 -15.04
CA GLU A 269 13.91 16.92 -16.15
C GLU A 269 13.62 15.67 -17.00
N THR A 270 14.54 14.71 -17.05
CA THR A 270 14.35 13.48 -17.85
C THR A 270 13.26 12.57 -17.29
N LEU A 271 12.81 12.81 -16.05
CA LEU A 271 11.77 12.05 -15.38
C LEU A 271 10.40 12.74 -15.45
N GLU A 272 10.27 13.91 -16.09
CA GLU A 272 8.98 14.54 -16.30
C GLU A 272 8.01 13.60 -17.05
N GLY A 273 6.76 13.55 -16.59
CA GLY A 273 5.76 12.60 -17.09
C GLY A 273 5.91 11.15 -16.60
N THR A 274 6.94 10.85 -15.80
CA THR A 274 7.16 9.55 -15.15
C THR A 274 7.21 9.67 -13.63
N ALA A 275 7.97 10.63 -13.10
CA ALA A 275 8.04 10.91 -11.68
C ALA A 275 6.69 11.36 -11.16
N GLN A 276 6.22 10.72 -10.09
CA GLN A 276 4.92 11.00 -9.50
C GLN A 276 5.04 11.13 -7.99
N MET A 277 4.49 12.22 -7.47
CA MET A 277 4.18 12.37 -6.06
C MET A 277 2.86 11.64 -5.79
N CYS A 278 2.92 10.51 -5.10
CA CYS A 278 1.75 9.64 -4.93
C CYS A 278 0.93 10.02 -3.69
N SER A 279 1.57 10.09 -2.52
CA SER A 279 0.89 10.46 -1.27
C SER A 279 1.86 11.10 -0.26
N VAL A 280 1.33 11.92 0.65
CA VAL A 280 2.04 12.42 1.84
C VAL A 280 1.11 12.42 3.04
N GLU A 281 1.68 12.10 4.19
CA GLU A 281 1.09 12.11 5.51
C GLU A 281 2.08 12.75 6.48
N ILE A 282 1.57 13.63 7.33
CA ILE A 282 2.30 14.12 8.50
C ILE A 282 1.59 13.56 9.70
N LEU A 283 2.29 12.80 10.53
CA LEU A 283 1.78 12.29 11.79
C LEU A 283 2.59 12.90 12.93
N GLU A 284 1.92 13.36 13.98
CA GLU A 284 2.57 13.84 15.20
C GLU A 284 2.21 12.91 16.37
N PHE A 285 3.19 12.60 17.21
CA PHE A 285 3.03 11.66 18.32
C PHE A 285 3.39 12.31 19.65
N GLY A 286 2.66 11.94 20.70
CA GLY A 286 2.97 12.26 22.08
C GLY A 286 4.26 11.60 22.53
N SER A 287 4.65 11.92 23.77
CA SER A 287 5.77 11.26 24.43
C SER A 287 5.41 9.84 24.86
N GLU A 288 6.39 9.04 25.28
CA GLU A 288 6.14 7.72 25.87
C GLU A 288 5.28 7.79 27.15
N ASP A 289 5.19 8.97 27.79
CA ASP A 289 4.37 9.21 28.99
C ASP A 289 2.95 9.73 28.67
N GLU A 290 2.60 9.99 27.40
CA GLU A 290 1.32 10.59 26.96
C GLU A 290 0.42 9.68 26.11
#